data_AF-A0A2S4L1K1-F1
#
_entry.id   AF-A0A2S4L1K1-F1
#
_cell.length_a   1.000
_cell.length_b   1.000
_cell.length_c   1.000
_cell.angle_alpha   90.00
_cell.angle_beta   90.00
_cell.angle_gamma   90.00
#
_symmetry.space_group_name_H-M   'P 1'
#
loop_
_entity.id
_entity.type
_entity.pdbx_description
1 polymer ?
#
loop_
_entity_poly.entity_id
_entity_poly.type
_entity_poly.pdbx_seq_one_letter_code
_entity_poly.pdbx_strand_id
1 'polypeptide(L)'
;MDSPYSRELTIAFSALQNAARLSQSIISAQDKGAIEKADLSPVTVADFAVQALLIATFQDAFPGDRFVGEEDASGLRDNEALLERVWELLQRVGGDGATALPATRELMCDLIDEAGASSPGGDGSGRTWVFDPIDGTKTYVRGELYAINIGLLVDGKQTLGAVGCPNMPMDAAAPLCNADIDPSGEGCIVYAVKGHGAFIRKLRGSADDAPPRRLPRQQAPDALRFVTCVGIVDSALAGVHEAVAARL
;
A
#
# COMPACT_ATOMS: atom_id res chain seq x y z
N MET A 1 -7.60 -18.26 -6.63
CA MET A 1 -9.01 -17.80 -6.60
C MET A 1 -9.46 -17.72 -8.05
N ASP A 2 -10.64 -18.26 -8.38
CA ASP A 2 -11.25 -18.06 -9.69
C ASP A 2 -12.00 -16.72 -9.66
N SER A 3 -11.40 -15.67 -10.23
CA SER A 3 -11.91 -14.30 -10.23
C SER A 3 -11.53 -13.63 -11.54
N PRO A 4 -12.38 -12.76 -12.11
CA PRO A 4 -12.05 -12.01 -13.32
C PRO A 4 -10.90 -11.00 -13.11
N TYR A 5 -10.52 -10.73 -11.86
CA TYR A 5 -9.44 -9.81 -11.49
C TYR A 5 -8.12 -10.53 -11.14
N SER A 6 -7.87 -11.71 -11.74
CA SER A 6 -6.65 -12.49 -11.47
C SER A 6 -5.37 -11.78 -11.94
N ARG A 7 -5.43 -11.06 -13.06
CA ARG A 7 -4.32 -10.25 -13.57
C ARG A 7 -4.01 -9.10 -12.62
N GLU A 8 -5.03 -8.38 -12.18
CA GLU A 8 -4.97 -7.30 -11.20
C GLU A 8 -4.32 -7.75 -9.89
N LEU A 9 -4.75 -8.89 -9.34
CA LEU A 9 -4.15 -9.44 -8.13
C LEU A 9 -2.69 -9.81 -8.33
N THR A 10 -2.33 -10.38 -9.49
CA THR A 10 -0.95 -10.74 -9.79
C THR A 10 -0.04 -9.50 -9.80
N ILE A 11 -0.48 -8.42 -10.46
CA ILE A 11 0.25 -7.15 -10.47
C ILE A 11 0.32 -6.55 -9.06
N ALA A 12 -0.80 -6.50 -8.32
CA ALA A 12 -0.83 -5.99 -6.96
C ALA A 12 0.12 -6.75 -6.02
N PHE A 13 0.23 -8.07 -6.19
CA PHE A 13 1.13 -8.88 -5.39
C PHE A 13 2.60 -8.57 -5.65
N SER A 14 3.01 -8.46 -6.91
CA SER A 14 4.38 -8.09 -7.26
C SER A 14 4.71 -6.67 -6.78
N ALA A 15 3.77 -5.74 -6.97
CA ALA A 15 3.89 -4.36 -6.52
C ALA A 15 4.05 -4.26 -4.99
N LEU A 16 3.18 -4.94 -4.21
CA LEU A 16 3.26 -4.97 -2.74
C LEU A 16 4.55 -5.64 -2.24
N GLN A 17 5.04 -6.67 -2.93
CA GLN A 17 6.32 -7.31 -2.59
C GLN A 17 7.49 -6.35 -2.73
N ASN A 18 7.57 -5.61 -3.84
CA ASN A 18 8.64 -4.65 -4.07
C ASN A 18 8.50 -3.39 -3.20
N ALA A 19 7.28 -2.91 -2.99
CA ALA A 19 6.99 -1.80 -2.07
C ALA A 19 7.40 -2.15 -0.63
N ALA A 20 7.08 -3.35 -0.16
CA ALA A 20 7.48 -3.80 1.17
C ALA A 20 9.00 -3.95 1.33
N ARG A 21 9.71 -4.44 0.30
CA ARG A 21 11.18 -4.48 0.32
C ARG A 21 11.77 -3.07 0.43
N LEU A 22 11.22 -2.14 -0.35
CA LEU A 22 11.64 -0.74 -0.37
C LEU A 22 11.44 -0.09 1.00
N SER A 23 10.22 -0.15 1.55
CA SER A 23 9.89 0.43 2.85
C SER A 23 10.71 -0.18 3.99
N GLN A 24 10.92 -1.50 4.02
CA GLN A 24 11.76 -2.16 5.04
C GLN A 24 13.23 -1.76 4.94
N SER A 25 13.75 -1.52 3.71
CA SER A 25 15.13 -1.09 3.50
C SER A 25 15.44 0.30 4.06
N ILE A 26 14.44 1.19 4.04
CA ILE A 26 14.56 2.58 4.52
C ILE A 26 14.69 2.61 6.05
N ILE A 27 13.80 1.91 6.78
CA ILE A 27 13.88 1.79 8.25
C ILE A 27 15.21 1.15 8.68
N SER A 28 15.60 0.06 8.01
CA SER A 28 16.87 -0.63 8.30
C SER A 28 18.11 0.25 8.09
N ALA A 29 18.03 1.25 7.19
CA ALA A 29 19.11 2.22 6.98
C ALA A 29 19.10 3.36 8.01
N GLN A 30 17.92 3.76 8.49
CA GLN A 30 17.76 4.74 9.55
C GLN A 30 18.38 4.24 10.87
N ASP A 31 18.14 2.98 11.24
CA ASP A 31 18.71 2.35 12.45
C ASP A 31 20.25 2.37 12.45
N LYS A 32 20.87 2.51 11.27
CA LYS A 32 22.33 2.63 11.09
C LYS A 32 22.83 4.08 11.15
N GLY A 33 21.99 5.03 11.59
CA GLY A 33 22.36 6.43 11.79
C GLY A 33 22.50 7.26 10.51
N ALA A 34 21.89 6.82 9.39
CA ALA A 34 22.10 7.44 8.08
C ALA A 34 21.20 8.66 7.78
N ILE A 35 20.31 9.11 8.69
CA ILE A 35 19.26 10.09 8.37
C ILE A 35 19.01 11.06 9.54
N GLU A 36 19.54 12.30 9.44
CA GLU A 36 19.28 13.40 10.40
C GLU A 36 19.06 14.76 9.69
N LYS A 37 18.15 14.85 8.72
CA LYS A 37 17.65 16.16 8.24
C LYS A 37 16.11 16.14 8.17
N ALA A 38 15.49 17.22 8.63
CA ALA A 38 14.03 17.34 8.72
C ALA A 38 13.31 17.10 7.38
N ASP A 39 13.92 17.52 6.27
CA ASP A 39 13.35 17.43 4.91
C ASP A 39 13.67 16.08 4.21
N LEU A 40 14.33 15.15 4.90
CA LEU A 40 14.68 13.82 4.41
C LEU A 40 14.14 12.74 5.35
N SER A 41 12.96 12.99 5.92
CA SER A 41 12.38 12.06 6.88
C SER A 41 12.19 10.68 6.23
N PRO A 42 12.48 9.58 6.95
CA PRO A 42 12.35 8.21 6.43
C PRO A 42 10.96 7.91 5.89
N VAL A 43 9.92 8.50 6.50
CA VAL A 43 8.54 8.35 6.08
C VAL A 43 8.30 9.04 4.75
N THR A 44 8.66 10.32 4.62
CA THR A 44 8.56 11.07 3.36
C THR A 44 9.25 10.38 2.20
N VAL A 45 10.46 9.83 2.43
CA VAL A 45 11.19 9.07 1.41
C VAL A 45 10.46 7.79 1.03
N ALA A 46 9.88 7.07 2.00
CA ALA A 46 9.13 5.85 1.76
C ALA A 46 7.83 6.11 1.01
N ASP A 47 7.08 7.16 1.38
CA ASP A 47 5.82 7.53 0.75
C ASP A 47 6.02 7.81 -0.74
N PHE A 48 6.96 8.69 -1.09
CA PHE A 48 7.26 9.00 -2.49
C PHE A 48 7.77 7.79 -3.28
N ALA A 49 8.68 7.01 -2.70
CA ALA A 49 9.28 5.89 -3.41
C ALA A 49 8.26 4.75 -3.63
N VAL A 50 7.42 4.45 -2.64
CA VAL A 50 6.36 3.44 -2.78
C VAL A 50 5.29 3.94 -3.74
N GLN A 51 4.81 5.18 -3.61
CA GLN A 51 3.78 5.72 -4.51
C GLN A 51 4.25 5.72 -5.98
N ALA A 52 5.49 6.15 -6.26
CA ALA A 52 6.07 6.10 -7.60
C ALA A 52 6.14 4.68 -8.18
N LEU A 53 6.59 3.71 -7.38
CA LEU A 53 6.66 2.30 -7.77
C LEU A 53 5.27 1.75 -8.12
N LEU A 54 4.27 2.03 -7.28
CA LEU A 54 2.90 1.58 -7.48
C LEU A 54 2.33 2.19 -8.77
N ILE A 55 2.39 3.51 -8.93
CA ILE A 55 1.81 4.17 -10.11
C ILE A 55 2.48 3.70 -11.40
N ALA A 56 3.82 3.65 -11.44
CA ALA A 56 4.53 3.20 -12.64
C ALA A 56 4.20 1.74 -13.00
N THR A 57 4.15 0.84 -12.01
CA THR A 57 3.79 -0.57 -12.22
C THR A 57 2.38 -0.74 -12.76
N PHE A 58 1.42 -0.01 -12.19
CA PHE A 58 0.02 -0.14 -12.61
C PHE A 58 -0.28 0.62 -13.91
N GLN A 59 0.42 1.71 -14.21
CA GLN A 59 0.30 2.41 -15.48
C GLN A 59 0.85 1.54 -16.63
N ASP A 60 1.97 0.85 -16.44
CA ASP A 60 2.49 -0.11 -17.42
C ASP A 60 1.51 -1.26 -17.66
N ALA A 61 0.97 -1.84 -16.59
CA ALA A 61 0.03 -2.96 -16.68
C ALA A 61 -1.37 -2.55 -17.20
N PHE A 62 -1.83 -1.35 -16.88
CA PHE A 62 -3.17 -0.82 -17.18
C PHE A 62 -3.12 0.64 -17.67
N PRO A 63 -2.62 0.91 -18.89
CA PRO A 63 -2.40 2.28 -19.38
C PRO A 63 -3.65 3.16 -19.53
N GLY A 64 -4.85 2.56 -19.50
CA GLY A 64 -6.13 3.27 -19.60
C GLY A 64 -6.84 3.49 -18.26
N ASP A 65 -6.25 3.02 -17.15
CA ASP A 65 -6.82 3.20 -15.81
C ASP A 65 -6.35 4.53 -15.21
N ARG A 66 -7.13 5.07 -14.26
CA ARG A 66 -6.76 6.27 -13.49
C ARG A 66 -6.14 5.89 -12.14
N PHE A 67 -5.39 6.82 -11.56
CA PHE A 67 -4.69 6.62 -10.30
C PHE A 67 -5.04 7.73 -9.30
N VAL A 68 -5.12 7.37 -8.02
CA VAL A 68 -5.26 8.29 -6.90
C VAL A 68 -4.21 7.90 -5.87
N GLY A 69 -3.40 8.86 -5.44
CA GLY A 69 -2.40 8.72 -4.39
C GLY A 69 -2.62 9.74 -3.29
N GLU A 70 -1.93 9.58 -2.16
CA GLU A 70 -1.97 10.53 -1.06
C GLU A 70 -1.04 11.73 -1.31
N GLU A 71 0.13 11.46 -1.90
CA GLU A 71 1.20 12.45 -2.05
C GLU A 71 1.14 13.23 -3.37
N ASP A 72 1.64 14.46 -3.36
CA ASP A 72 1.99 15.26 -4.55
C ASP A 72 3.50 15.52 -4.62
N ALA A 73 4.05 15.80 -5.80
CA ALA A 73 5.50 15.88 -5.97
C ALA A 73 6.10 17.24 -5.59
N SER A 74 5.36 18.16 -4.95
CA SER A 74 5.88 19.49 -4.59
C SER A 74 7.15 19.40 -3.76
N GLY A 75 7.16 18.54 -2.73
CA GLY A 75 8.33 18.30 -1.89
C GLY A 75 9.54 17.74 -2.64
N LEU A 76 9.33 16.93 -3.69
CA LEU A 76 10.40 16.42 -4.54
C LEU A 76 10.96 17.51 -5.45
N ARG A 77 10.09 18.33 -6.04
CA ARG A 77 10.47 19.41 -6.97
C ARG A 77 11.21 20.54 -6.27
N ASP A 78 10.89 20.81 -5.01
CA ASP A 78 11.52 21.85 -4.20
C ASP A 78 12.83 21.40 -3.53
N ASN A 79 13.14 20.10 -3.54
CA ASN A 79 14.30 19.53 -2.85
C ASN A 79 15.05 18.47 -3.69
N GLU A 80 16.06 18.91 -4.43
CA GLU A 80 16.90 18.03 -5.27
C GLU A 80 17.54 16.87 -4.48
N ALA A 81 17.90 17.08 -3.21
CA ALA A 81 18.50 16.02 -2.40
C ALA A 81 17.49 14.92 -2.04
N LEU A 82 16.23 15.29 -1.79
CA LEU A 82 15.13 14.35 -1.57
C LEU A 82 14.80 13.61 -2.88
N LEU A 83 14.69 14.34 -3.99
CA LEU A 83 14.45 13.78 -5.32
C LEU A 83 15.50 12.73 -5.69
N GLU A 84 16.78 13.08 -5.57
CA GLU A 84 17.89 12.17 -5.87
C GLU A 84 17.84 10.94 -4.96
N ARG A 85 17.51 11.11 -3.68
CA ARG A 85 17.42 10.01 -2.73
C ARG A 85 16.30 9.03 -3.08
N VAL A 86 15.11 9.53 -3.39
CA VAL A 86 13.96 8.70 -3.80
C VAL A 86 14.28 7.97 -5.10
N TRP A 87 14.86 8.68 -6.06
CA TRP A 87 15.29 8.12 -7.34
C TRP A 87 16.30 6.98 -7.15
N GLU A 88 17.38 7.19 -6.39
CA GLU A 88 18.37 6.15 -6.10
C GLU A 88 17.75 4.90 -5.46
N LEU A 89 16.81 5.09 -4.53
CA LEU A 89 16.15 3.98 -3.84
C LEU A 89 15.29 3.15 -4.79
N LEU A 90 14.51 3.80 -5.66
CA LEU A 90 13.73 3.11 -6.70
C LEU A 90 14.64 2.30 -7.63
N GLN A 91 15.75 2.89 -8.08
CA GLN A 91 16.69 2.22 -8.98
C GLN A 91 17.38 1.01 -8.33
N ARG A 92 17.48 0.96 -6.99
CA ARG A 92 18.06 -0.18 -6.25
C ARG A 92 17.13 -1.38 -6.15
N VAL A 93 15.81 -1.18 -6.17
CA VAL A 93 14.84 -2.29 -6.15
C VAL A 93 14.87 -3.03 -7.48
N GLY A 94 15.15 -2.33 -8.58
CA GLY A 94 15.29 -2.89 -9.92
C GLY A 94 13.97 -3.45 -10.47
N GLY A 95 13.81 -3.43 -11.80
CA GLY A 95 12.71 -4.15 -12.44
C GLY A 95 12.97 -5.65 -12.36
N ASP A 96 12.20 -6.39 -11.56
CA ASP A 96 12.25 -7.86 -11.51
C ASP A 96 11.50 -8.52 -12.69
N GLY A 97 11.10 -7.73 -13.68
CA GLY A 97 10.28 -8.13 -14.82
C GLY A 97 8.78 -8.18 -14.53
N ALA A 98 8.37 -8.05 -13.25
CA ALA A 98 6.97 -8.02 -12.83
C ALA A 98 6.50 -6.64 -12.37
N THR A 99 7.42 -5.75 -11.97
CA THR A 99 7.13 -4.34 -11.66
C THR A 99 7.87 -3.38 -12.60
N ALA A 100 7.22 -2.26 -12.92
CA ALA A 100 7.81 -1.19 -13.71
C ALA A 100 8.28 -0.03 -12.81
N LEU A 101 9.28 0.70 -13.28
CA LEU A 101 9.83 1.89 -12.63
C LEU A 101 9.66 3.09 -13.56
N PRO A 102 9.51 4.31 -13.03
CA PRO A 102 9.53 5.51 -13.85
C PRO A 102 10.84 5.60 -14.66
N ALA A 103 10.74 5.97 -15.94
CA ALA A 103 11.90 6.03 -16.83
C ALA A 103 12.85 7.21 -16.53
N THR A 104 12.33 8.30 -15.97
CA THR A 104 13.08 9.50 -15.61
C THR A 104 12.58 10.08 -14.29
N ARG A 105 13.40 10.93 -13.65
CA ARG A 105 13.03 11.68 -12.43
C ARG A 105 11.83 12.59 -12.69
N GLU A 106 11.78 13.21 -13.86
CA GLU A 106 10.67 14.06 -14.27
C GLU A 106 9.38 13.26 -14.41
N LEU A 107 9.43 12.10 -15.09
CA LEU A 107 8.26 11.24 -15.21
C LEU A 107 7.80 10.72 -13.84
N MET A 108 8.73 10.41 -12.93
CA MET A 108 8.38 10.03 -11.56
C MET A 108 7.55 11.12 -10.87
N CYS A 109 8.00 12.38 -10.91
CA CYS A 109 7.26 13.49 -10.32
C CYS A 109 5.91 13.72 -11.01
N ASP A 110 5.85 13.64 -12.35
CA ASP A 110 4.62 13.83 -13.10
C ASP A 110 3.57 12.76 -12.74
N LEU A 111 3.98 11.51 -12.55
CA LEU A 111 3.10 10.43 -12.12
C LEU A 111 2.54 10.66 -10.71
N ILE A 112 3.38 11.11 -9.78
CA ILE A 112 2.97 11.42 -8.41
C ILE A 112 1.97 12.59 -8.42
N ASP A 113 2.26 13.67 -9.16
CA ASP A 113 1.38 14.84 -9.27
C ASP A 113 0.01 14.48 -9.86
N GLU A 114 -0.03 13.67 -10.93
CA GLU A 114 -1.28 13.25 -11.55
C GLU A 114 -2.16 12.45 -10.58
N ALA A 115 -1.55 11.55 -9.80
CA ALA A 115 -2.27 10.75 -8.82
C ALA A 115 -2.71 11.58 -7.60
N GLY A 116 -1.87 12.50 -7.08
CA GLY A 116 -2.20 13.36 -5.95
C GLY A 116 -3.27 14.41 -6.26
N ALA A 117 -3.36 14.86 -7.52
CA ALA A 117 -4.42 15.77 -7.97
C ALA A 117 -5.77 15.08 -8.22
N SER A 118 -5.82 13.75 -8.21
CA SER A 118 -7.00 12.96 -8.55
C SER A 118 -7.86 12.65 -7.32
N SER A 119 -9.16 12.44 -7.52
CA SER A 119 -10.10 12.07 -6.45
C SER A 119 -10.69 10.67 -6.67
N PRO A 120 -10.91 9.87 -5.61
CA PRO A 120 -11.54 8.56 -5.73
C PRO A 120 -12.91 8.67 -6.41
N GLY A 121 -13.10 7.90 -7.48
CA GLY A 121 -14.36 7.82 -8.22
C GLY A 121 -14.47 8.73 -9.43
N GLY A 122 -13.62 9.75 -9.61
CA GLY A 122 -13.62 10.61 -10.80
C GLY A 122 -15.00 11.14 -11.19
N ASP A 123 -15.38 10.98 -12.46
CA ASP A 123 -16.74 11.27 -12.99
C ASP A 123 -17.77 10.15 -12.71
N GLY A 124 -17.38 9.11 -11.97
CA GLY A 124 -18.20 7.95 -11.64
C GLY A 124 -18.08 6.77 -12.61
N SER A 125 -17.28 6.87 -13.68
CA SER A 125 -17.18 5.84 -14.73
C SER A 125 -15.75 5.28 -14.89
N GLY A 126 -15.62 4.00 -15.27
CA GLY A 126 -14.33 3.39 -15.58
C GLY A 126 -13.56 2.90 -14.34
N ARG A 127 -12.26 2.68 -14.52
CA ARG A 127 -11.39 2.04 -13.52
C ARG A 127 -10.48 3.06 -12.85
N THR A 128 -10.39 2.99 -11.53
CA THR A 128 -9.53 3.88 -10.74
C THR A 128 -8.85 3.10 -9.63
N TRP A 129 -7.53 3.12 -9.64
CA TRP A 129 -6.70 2.59 -8.58
C TRP A 129 -6.49 3.65 -7.50
N VAL A 130 -6.54 3.23 -6.26
CA VAL A 130 -6.32 4.08 -5.09
C VAL A 130 -5.17 3.49 -4.29
N PHE A 131 -4.19 4.32 -3.97
CA PHE A 131 -3.00 3.93 -3.23
C PHE A 131 -2.85 4.77 -1.98
N ASP A 132 -2.42 4.12 -0.91
CA ASP A 132 -1.89 4.78 0.28
C ASP A 132 -0.54 4.06 0.56
N PRO A 133 0.58 4.75 0.32
CA PRO A 133 1.89 4.12 0.23
C PRO A 133 2.40 3.63 1.59
N ILE A 134 2.18 4.36 2.69
CA ILE A 134 2.55 3.97 4.05
C ILE A 134 1.43 4.38 5.03
N ASP A 135 0.52 3.45 5.29
CA ASP A 135 -0.49 3.60 6.32
C ASP A 135 0.09 3.27 7.70
N GLY A 136 -0.09 4.18 8.64
CA GLY A 136 0.57 4.14 9.95
C GLY A 136 1.97 4.76 9.94
N THR A 137 2.15 5.92 9.32
CA THR A 137 3.42 6.70 9.29
C THR A 137 4.18 6.72 10.63
N LYS A 138 3.48 6.95 11.75
CA LYS A 138 4.10 6.96 13.10
C LYS A 138 4.57 5.58 13.57
N THR A 139 3.84 4.53 13.26
CA THR A 139 4.19 3.16 13.65
C THR A 139 5.29 2.62 12.72
N TYR A 140 5.26 2.98 11.43
CA TYR A 140 6.33 2.72 10.47
C TYR A 140 7.68 3.25 10.96
N VAL A 141 7.76 4.53 11.36
CA VAL A 141 9.01 5.14 11.88
C VAL A 141 9.49 4.46 13.18
N ARG A 142 8.60 3.80 13.93
CA ARG A 142 8.94 3.03 15.13
C ARG A 142 9.32 1.58 14.85
N GLY A 143 9.27 1.14 13.59
CA GLY A 143 9.45 -0.26 13.21
C GLY A 143 8.31 -1.19 13.67
N GLU A 144 7.15 -0.63 13.98
CA GLU A 144 5.94 -1.34 14.41
C GLU A 144 5.13 -1.83 13.20
N LEU A 145 3.89 -2.29 13.40
CA LEU A 145 2.96 -2.61 12.31
C LEU A 145 2.64 -1.37 11.47
N TYR A 146 2.67 -1.53 10.14
CA TYR A 146 2.24 -0.56 9.13
C TYR A 146 1.72 -1.32 7.91
N ALA A 147 1.05 -0.62 7.01
CA ALA A 147 0.48 -1.22 5.81
C ALA A 147 0.80 -0.44 4.54
N ILE A 148 0.68 -1.12 3.39
CA ILE A 148 0.74 -0.55 2.05
C ILE A 148 -0.56 -0.92 1.36
N ASN A 149 -1.35 0.07 0.99
CA ASN A 149 -2.75 -0.10 0.63
C ASN A 149 -2.96 0.05 -0.89
N ILE A 150 -3.64 -0.94 -1.50
CA ILE A 150 -4.09 -0.91 -2.89
C ILE A 150 -5.59 -1.18 -2.95
N GLY A 151 -6.33 -0.26 -3.56
CA GLY A 151 -7.75 -0.40 -3.86
C GLY A 151 -8.05 -0.25 -5.35
N LEU A 152 -9.06 -0.96 -5.85
CA LEU A 152 -9.61 -0.76 -7.19
C LEU A 152 -11.09 -0.40 -7.10
N LEU A 153 -11.44 0.74 -7.69
CA LEU A 153 -12.80 1.16 -7.97
C LEU A 153 -13.14 0.87 -9.44
N VAL A 154 -14.32 0.28 -9.66
CA VAL A 154 -14.92 0.14 -11.00
C VAL A 154 -16.27 0.83 -10.96
N ASP A 155 -16.44 1.85 -11.81
CA ASP A 155 -17.62 2.73 -11.86
C ASP A 155 -17.97 3.27 -10.46
N GLY A 156 -16.95 3.80 -9.77
CA GLY A 156 -17.05 4.36 -8.42
C GLY A 156 -17.29 3.33 -7.30
N LYS A 157 -17.29 2.02 -7.60
CA LYS A 157 -17.56 0.96 -6.61
C LYS A 157 -16.30 0.17 -6.28
N GLN A 158 -15.98 0.05 -5.00
CA GLN A 158 -14.89 -0.79 -4.52
C GLN A 158 -15.10 -2.25 -4.94
N THR A 159 -14.12 -2.76 -5.68
CA THR A 159 -14.20 -4.07 -6.35
C THR A 159 -13.07 -4.99 -5.92
N LEU A 160 -11.88 -4.47 -5.67
CA LEU A 160 -10.73 -5.21 -5.16
C LEU A 160 -10.00 -4.39 -4.11
N GLY A 161 -9.45 -5.07 -3.11
CA GLY A 161 -8.50 -4.50 -2.15
C GLY A 161 -7.36 -5.48 -1.89
N ALA A 162 -6.14 -4.97 -1.79
CA ALA A 162 -4.95 -5.72 -1.40
C ALA A 162 -4.11 -4.86 -0.47
N VAL A 163 -3.72 -5.43 0.66
CA VAL A 163 -2.98 -4.75 1.73
C VAL A 163 -1.71 -5.55 1.97
N GLY A 164 -0.56 -4.92 1.73
CA GLY A 164 0.73 -5.45 2.16
C GLY A 164 0.93 -5.13 3.62
N CYS A 165 1.25 -6.12 4.44
CA CYS A 165 1.54 -5.98 5.85
C CYS A 165 2.96 -6.51 6.13
N PRO A 166 4.01 -5.69 5.93
CA PRO A 166 5.39 -6.18 5.94
C PRO A 166 5.84 -6.73 7.29
N ASN A 167 5.27 -6.22 8.37
CA ASN A 167 5.62 -6.60 9.74
C ASN A 167 4.53 -7.45 10.42
N MET A 168 3.48 -7.90 9.72
CA MET A 168 2.41 -8.71 10.33
C MET A 168 2.52 -10.18 9.93
N PRO A 169 2.54 -11.14 10.88
CA PRO A 169 2.64 -12.55 10.55
C PRO A 169 1.33 -13.07 9.92
N MET A 170 1.42 -14.05 9.03
CA MET A 170 0.25 -14.61 8.33
C MET A 170 -0.78 -15.28 9.28
N ASP A 171 -0.32 -15.80 10.41
CA ASP A 171 -1.12 -16.46 11.43
C ASP A 171 -1.48 -15.55 12.60
N ALA A 172 -1.26 -14.23 12.45
CA ALA A 172 -1.69 -13.21 13.38
C ALA A 172 -3.16 -13.43 13.82
N ALA A 173 -3.37 -13.42 15.13
CA ALA A 173 -4.68 -13.57 15.76
C ALA A 173 -5.09 -12.27 16.44
N ALA A 174 -6.35 -11.88 16.27
CA ALA A 174 -6.88 -10.70 16.95
C ALA A 174 -7.08 -10.95 18.46
N PRO A 175 -7.01 -9.91 19.31
CA PRO A 175 -6.67 -8.52 18.96
C PRO A 175 -5.18 -8.35 18.67
N LEU A 176 -4.86 -7.54 17.66
CA LEU A 176 -3.48 -7.10 17.37
C LEU A 176 -3.24 -5.71 17.94
N CYS A 177 -2.01 -5.49 18.36
CA CYS A 177 -1.43 -4.24 18.81
C CYS A 177 -0.21 -3.90 17.93
N ASN A 178 0.20 -2.63 17.90
CA ASN A 178 1.30 -2.18 17.04
C ASN A 178 2.63 -2.94 17.27
N ALA A 179 2.83 -3.48 18.47
CA ALA A 179 4.04 -4.22 18.85
C ALA A 179 4.01 -5.71 18.44
N ASP A 180 2.91 -6.23 17.89
CA ASP A 180 2.77 -7.63 17.47
C ASP A 180 3.45 -7.89 16.12
N ILE A 181 4.73 -7.53 16.03
CA ILE A 181 5.55 -7.63 14.83
C ILE A 181 5.94 -9.09 14.55
N ASP A 182 6.01 -9.44 13.27
CA ASP A 182 6.50 -10.72 12.78
C ASP A 182 8.01 -10.85 13.04
N PRO A 183 8.46 -11.72 13.96
CA PRO A 183 9.88 -11.87 14.26
C PRO A 183 10.65 -12.51 13.10
N SER A 184 9.97 -13.16 12.15
CA SER A 184 10.60 -13.74 10.96
C SER A 184 10.82 -12.72 9.84
N GLY A 185 10.10 -11.58 9.88
CA GLY A 185 10.15 -10.56 8.85
C GLY A 185 9.60 -11.02 7.48
N GLU A 186 8.80 -12.08 7.47
CA GLU A 186 8.23 -12.65 6.25
C GLU A 186 6.99 -11.88 5.80
N GLY A 187 6.19 -11.38 6.74
CA GLY A 187 5.01 -10.54 6.48
C GLY A 187 3.88 -11.28 5.74
N CYS A 188 2.80 -10.56 5.46
CA CYS A 188 1.68 -11.10 4.68
C CYS A 188 1.05 -10.08 3.73
N ILE A 189 0.21 -10.59 2.83
CA ILE A 189 -0.74 -9.79 2.04
C ILE A 189 -2.14 -10.28 2.36
N VAL A 190 -3.01 -9.36 2.75
CA VAL A 190 -4.45 -9.60 2.89
C VAL A 190 -5.15 -9.00 1.68
N TYR A 191 -6.04 -9.75 1.03
CA TYR A 191 -6.71 -9.26 -0.18
C TYR A 191 -8.12 -9.81 -0.31
N ALA A 192 -8.96 -9.08 -1.03
CA ALA A 192 -10.33 -9.47 -1.31
C ALA A 192 -10.77 -8.97 -2.69
N VAL A 193 -11.64 -9.74 -3.32
CA VAL A 193 -12.38 -9.32 -4.51
C VAL A 193 -13.86 -9.43 -4.22
N LYS A 194 -14.63 -8.40 -4.59
CA LYS A 194 -16.08 -8.35 -4.40
C LYS A 194 -16.73 -9.60 -4.98
N GLY A 195 -17.54 -10.28 -4.17
CA GLY A 195 -18.21 -11.53 -4.54
C GLY A 195 -17.36 -12.80 -4.44
N HIS A 196 -16.05 -12.69 -4.21
CA HIS A 196 -15.14 -13.85 -4.21
C HIS A 196 -14.52 -14.14 -2.84
N GLY A 197 -14.73 -13.25 -1.86
CA GLY A 197 -14.27 -13.41 -0.47
C GLY A 197 -12.90 -12.78 -0.21
N ALA A 198 -12.41 -12.96 1.02
CA ALA A 198 -11.14 -12.43 1.51
C ALA A 198 -10.15 -13.55 1.81
N PHE A 199 -8.87 -13.27 1.61
CA PHE A 199 -7.78 -14.23 1.66
C PHE A 199 -6.54 -13.57 2.27
N ILE A 200 -5.66 -14.40 2.80
CA ILE A 200 -4.33 -14.03 3.27
C ILE A 200 -3.29 -14.92 2.61
N ARG A 201 -2.18 -14.34 2.17
CA ARG A 201 -1.04 -15.03 1.59
C ARG A 201 0.27 -14.50 2.16
N LYS A 202 1.38 -15.23 1.96
CA LYS A 202 2.70 -14.74 2.38
C LYS A 202 3.01 -13.49 1.56
N LEU A 203 3.68 -12.52 2.17
CA LEU A 203 4.12 -11.36 1.43
C LEU A 203 5.12 -11.80 0.36
N ARG A 204 6.14 -12.58 0.75
CA ARG A 204 7.16 -13.11 -0.15
C ARG A 204 6.83 -14.52 -0.68
N GLY A 205 7.43 -14.89 -1.80
CA GLY A 205 7.28 -16.19 -2.45
C GLY A 205 6.13 -16.28 -3.45
N SER A 206 6.03 -17.43 -4.13
CA SER A 206 4.95 -17.75 -5.06
C SER A 206 3.72 -18.27 -4.31
N ALA A 207 2.54 -18.21 -4.96
CA ALA A 207 1.35 -18.92 -4.49
C ALA A 207 1.56 -20.45 -4.45
N ASP A 208 2.53 -20.97 -5.23
CA ASP A 208 2.87 -22.39 -5.26
C ASP A 208 3.61 -22.85 -4.00
N ASP A 209 4.37 -21.96 -3.35
CA ASP A 209 5.14 -22.26 -2.14
C ASP A 209 4.23 -22.38 -0.91
N ALA A 210 3.17 -21.57 -0.86
CA ALA A 210 2.16 -21.58 0.18
C ALA A 210 0.83 -21.04 -0.38
N PRO A 211 -0.19 -21.90 -0.55
CA PRO A 211 -1.45 -21.46 -1.14
C PRO A 211 -2.14 -20.43 -0.25
N PRO A 212 -2.80 -19.41 -0.83
CA PRO A 212 -3.54 -18.42 -0.05
C PRO A 212 -4.61 -19.08 0.84
N ARG A 213 -4.66 -18.68 2.11
CA ARG A 213 -5.66 -19.13 3.07
C ARG A 213 -6.89 -18.23 2.99
N ARG A 214 -8.07 -18.82 2.80
CA ARG A 214 -9.33 -18.06 2.84
C ARG A 214 -9.62 -17.60 4.27
N LEU A 215 -9.95 -16.33 4.44
CA LEU A 215 -10.39 -15.80 5.71
C LEU A 215 -11.87 -16.17 5.94
N PRO A 216 -12.24 -16.61 7.15
CA PRO A 216 -13.62 -16.93 7.45
C PRO A 216 -14.48 -15.67 7.37
N ARG A 217 -15.68 -15.79 6.78
CA ARG A 217 -16.69 -14.73 6.85
C ARG A 217 -17.14 -14.62 8.30
N GLN A 218 -17.04 -13.43 8.90
CA GLN A 218 -17.65 -13.20 10.21
C GLN A 218 -19.18 -13.30 10.08
N GLN A 219 -19.81 -14.11 10.92
CA GLN A 219 -21.26 -14.34 10.95
C GLN A 219 -21.94 -13.61 12.11
N ALA A 220 -21.17 -13.08 13.07
CA ALA A 220 -21.69 -12.38 14.24
C ALA A 220 -21.19 -10.92 14.24
N PRO A 221 -21.99 -9.96 13.73
CA PRO A 221 -21.63 -8.54 13.75
C PRO A 221 -21.29 -8.03 15.15
N ASP A 222 -21.97 -8.56 16.18
CA ASP A 222 -21.76 -8.20 17.59
C ASP A 222 -20.38 -8.62 18.14
N ALA A 223 -19.68 -9.52 17.43
CA ALA A 223 -18.32 -9.93 17.78
C ALA A 223 -17.24 -8.99 17.18
N LEU A 224 -17.63 -8.03 16.32
CA LEU A 224 -16.73 -7.04 15.77
C LEU A 224 -16.38 -6.00 16.82
N ARG A 225 -15.07 -5.87 17.11
CA ARG A 225 -14.55 -4.75 17.89
C ARG A 225 -14.04 -3.70 16.92
N PHE A 226 -14.81 -2.62 16.75
CA PHE A 226 -14.36 -1.47 16.01
C PHE A 226 -13.25 -0.78 16.80
N VAL A 227 -12.06 -0.74 16.20
CA VAL A 227 -10.92 -0.01 16.75
C VAL A 227 -10.89 1.34 16.04
N THR A 228 -10.88 2.42 16.83
CA THR A 228 -10.72 3.78 16.32
C THR A 228 -9.43 4.37 16.88
N CYS A 229 -8.76 5.25 16.13
CA CYS A 229 -7.61 5.97 16.62
C CYS A 229 -8.08 7.05 17.59
N VAL A 230 -7.79 6.89 18.88
CA VAL A 230 -8.22 7.83 19.93
C VAL A 230 -7.38 9.12 19.94
N GLY A 231 -6.25 9.14 19.22
CA GLY A 231 -5.22 10.18 19.33
C GLY A 231 -5.24 11.26 18.25
N ILE A 232 -5.78 11.01 17.05
CA ILE A 232 -5.80 11.95 15.92
C ILE A 232 -7.07 11.72 15.11
N VAL A 233 -7.85 12.79 14.90
CA VAL A 233 -9.12 12.78 14.12
C VAL A 233 -8.88 13.16 12.66
N ASP A 234 -7.65 13.49 12.25
CA ASP A 234 -7.38 14.07 10.92
C ASP A 234 -7.76 13.14 9.75
N SER A 235 -7.77 11.82 9.97
CA SER A 235 -8.21 10.83 8.98
C SER A 235 -9.60 10.24 9.27
N ALA A 236 -10.19 10.56 10.43
CA ALA A 236 -11.45 9.99 10.88
C ALA A 236 -12.64 10.82 10.37
N LEU A 237 -13.19 10.45 9.23
CA LEU A 237 -14.49 10.97 8.80
C LEU A 237 -15.57 10.41 9.73
N ALA A 238 -16.11 11.28 10.60
CA ALA A 238 -17.19 10.93 11.52
C ALA A 238 -18.36 10.25 10.77
N GLY A 239 -18.82 9.11 11.28
CA GLY A 239 -19.93 8.33 10.71
C GLY A 239 -19.57 7.41 9.53
N VAL A 240 -18.37 7.47 8.95
CA VAL A 240 -17.98 6.58 7.85
C VAL A 240 -17.88 5.12 8.30
N HIS A 241 -17.25 4.86 9.44
CA HIS A 241 -17.16 3.50 9.98
C HIS A 241 -18.54 2.92 10.33
N GLU A 242 -19.47 3.73 10.83
CA GLU A 242 -20.86 3.32 11.09
C GLU A 242 -21.61 2.99 9.79
N ALA A 243 -21.45 3.80 8.75
CA ALA A 243 -22.05 3.55 7.44
C ALA A 243 -21.49 2.30 6.75
N VAL A 244 -20.20 2.00 6.94
CA VAL A 244 -19.59 0.74 6.50
C VAL A 244 -20.13 -0.44 7.29
N ALA A 245 -20.19 -0.33 8.62
CA ALA A 245 -20.72 -1.37 9.51
C ALA A 245 -22.16 -1.74 9.16
N ALA A 246 -23.01 -0.77 8.83
CA ALA A 246 -24.41 -1.00 8.45
C ALA A 246 -24.58 -1.79 7.13
N ARG A 247 -23.51 -1.98 6.35
CA ARG A 247 -23.52 -2.71 5.06
C ARG A 247 -22.86 -4.10 5.14
N LEU A 248 -22.26 -4.46 6.27
CA LEU A 248 -21.61 -5.75 6.52
C LEU A 248 -22.60 -6.76 7.12
#